data_AF-A0A1H4TT21-F1
#
_entry.id   AF-A0A1H4TT21-F1
#
_cell.length_a   1.000
_cell.length_b   1.000
_cell.length_c   1.000
_cell.angle_alpha   90.00
_cell.angle_beta   90.00
_cell.angle_gamma   90.00
#
_symmetry.space_group_name_H-M   'P 1'
#
loop_
_entity.id
_entity.type
_entity.pdbx_description
1 polymer ?
#
loop_
_entity_poly.entity_id
_entity_poly.type
_entity_poly.pdbx_seq_one_letter_code
_entity_poly.pdbx_strand_id
1 'polypeptide(L)'
;MNQKSGAARRPTGQGFTEKQGQYLAFIYTYSHIFRRPPAEAELQRHFRVSPPSVHQMIVTLERNGLIRRQPGVARSIQLLVAPQDLPILKWLEINQSKSL
;
A
#
# COMPACT_ATOMS: atom_id res chain seq x y z
N MET A 1 5.64 -25.59 22.56
CA MET A 1 4.90 -25.34 21.29
C MET A 1 5.10 -23.89 20.89
N ASN A 2 5.48 -23.65 19.63
CA ASN A 2 6.14 -22.42 19.17
C ASN A 2 5.29 -21.15 19.20
N GLN A 3 5.92 -20.13 19.79
CA GLN A 3 5.93 -18.71 19.44
C GLN A 3 5.35 -18.37 18.05
N LYS A 4 4.27 -17.58 18.02
CA LYS A 4 3.97 -16.66 16.91
C LYS A 4 3.94 -15.24 17.45
N SER A 5 5.10 -14.61 17.40
CA SER A 5 5.34 -13.21 17.72
C SER A 5 4.54 -12.31 16.77
N GLY A 6 3.29 -12.01 17.12
CA GLY A 6 2.51 -10.93 16.53
C GLY A 6 2.96 -9.58 17.08
N ALA A 7 4.23 -9.25 16.90
CA ALA A 7 4.72 -7.91 17.18
C ALA A 7 4.13 -6.96 16.13
N ALA A 8 2.92 -6.46 16.41
CA ALA A 8 2.41 -5.25 15.79
C ALA A 8 3.42 -4.14 16.11
N ARG A 9 4.40 -3.95 15.23
CA ARG A 9 5.32 -2.82 15.27
C ARG A 9 4.46 -1.55 15.34
N ARG A 10 4.71 -0.75 16.38
CA ARG A 10 4.07 0.54 16.62
C ARG A 10 3.98 1.37 15.32
N PRO A 11 2.88 2.10 15.09
CA PRO A 11 2.74 2.96 13.91
C PRO A 11 3.85 4.00 13.95
N THR A 12 4.65 4.06 12.89
CA THR A 12 5.70 5.06 12.71
C THR A 12 5.07 6.40 12.37
N GLY A 13 4.46 7.10 13.33
CA GLY A 13 3.86 8.45 13.13
C GLY A 13 2.73 8.57 12.09
N GLN A 14 2.51 7.53 11.29
CA GLN A 14 1.56 7.43 10.19
C GLN A 14 0.64 6.25 10.51
N GLY A 15 -0.67 6.46 10.44
CA GLY A 15 -1.71 5.53 10.92
C GLY A 15 -1.86 4.22 10.15
N PHE A 16 -0.78 3.62 9.65
CA PHE A 16 -0.77 2.38 8.90
C PHE A 16 0.44 1.50 9.23
N THR A 17 0.32 0.21 8.96
CA THR A 17 1.41 -0.77 9.13
C THR A 17 2.41 -0.71 7.98
N GLU A 18 3.60 -1.28 8.17
CA GLU A 18 4.64 -1.35 7.13
C GLU A 18 4.13 -1.94 5.80
N LYS A 19 3.36 -3.04 5.85
CA LYS A 19 2.80 -3.67 4.65
C LYS A 19 1.73 -2.80 3.98
N GLN A 20 0.89 -2.11 4.78
CA GLN A 20 -0.08 -1.15 4.24
C GLN A 20 0.63 0.02 3.55
N GLY A 21 1.69 0.56 4.16
CA GLY A 21 2.53 1.60 3.58
C GLY A 21 3.12 1.21 2.23
N GLN A 22 3.58 -0.04 2.07
CA GLN A 22 4.05 -0.55 0.78
C GLN A 22 2.95 -0.57 -0.30
N TYR A 23 1.73 -0.99 0.05
CA TYR A 23 0.59 -0.96 -0.88
C TYR A 23 0.23 0.47 -1.28
N LEU A 24 0.18 1.39 -0.32
CA LEU A 24 -0.10 2.80 -0.58
C LEU A 24 0.97 3.45 -1.47
N ALA A 25 2.25 3.18 -1.19
CA ALA A 25 3.38 3.64 -2.00
C ALA A 25 3.33 3.09 -3.44
N PHE A 26 2.98 1.81 -3.61
CA PHE A 26 2.78 1.21 -4.92
C PHE A 26 1.63 1.90 -5.68
N ILE A 27 0.46 2.07 -5.03
CA ILE A 27 -0.71 2.73 -5.64
C ILE A 27 -0.35 4.15 -6.08
N TYR A 28 0.35 4.91 -5.25
CA TYR A 28 0.79 6.27 -5.57
C TYR A 28 1.72 6.28 -6.78
N THR A 29 2.78 5.49 -6.74
CA THR A 29 3.81 5.47 -7.78
C THR A 29 3.24 4.99 -9.11
N TYR A 30 2.40 3.94 -9.09
CA TYR A 30 1.69 3.46 -10.27
C TYR A 30 0.79 4.56 -10.86
N SER A 31 0.02 5.25 -10.01
CA SER A 31 -0.87 6.33 -10.45
C SER A 31 -0.08 7.50 -11.04
N HIS A 32 1.09 7.81 -10.49
CA HIS A 32 1.96 8.86 -10.98
C HIS A 32 2.53 8.53 -12.38
N ILE A 33 3.01 7.29 -12.58
CA ILE A 33 3.61 6.84 -13.83
C ILE A 33 2.56 6.65 -14.93
N PHE A 34 1.48 5.93 -14.62
CA PHE A 34 0.49 5.49 -15.62
C PHE A 34 -0.73 6.41 -15.72
N ARG A 35 -0.77 7.50 -14.94
CA ARG A 35 -1.86 8.48 -14.88
C ARG A 35 -3.24 7.88 -14.55
N ARG A 36 -3.25 6.69 -13.95
CA ARG A 36 -4.44 5.94 -13.53
C ARG A 36 -4.09 5.01 -12.36
N PRO A 37 -5.02 4.74 -11.43
CA PRO A 37 -4.77 3.80 -10.35
C PRO A 37 -4.64 2.36 -10.87
N PRO A 38 -3.91 1.49 -10.15
CA PRO A 38 -3.81 0.08 -10.49
C PRO A 38 -5.18 -0.62 -10.32
N ALA A 39 -5.42 -1.69 -11.07
CA ALA A 39 -6.47 -2.64 -10.69
C ALA A 39 -5.92 -3.66 -9.69
N GLU A 40 -6.81 -4.46 -9.11
CA GLU A 40 -6.39 -5.51 -8.15
C GLU A 40 -5.43 -6.52 -8.79
N ALA A 41 -5.55 -6.79 -10.10
CA ALA A 41 -4.66 -7.71 -10.80
C ALA A 41 -3.21 -7.21 -10.86
N GLU A 42 -2.96 -5.91 -11.06
CA GLU A 42 -1.62 -5.33 -11.02
C GLU A 42 -1.01 -5.43 -9.61
N LEU A 43 -1.81 -5.21 -8.56
CA LEU A 43 -1.41 -5.42 -7.17
C LEU A 43 -1.07 -6.89 -6.89
N GLN A 44 -1.89 -7.83 -7.34
CA GLN A 44 -1.64 -9.27 -7.20
C GLN A 44 -0.32 -9.68 -7.83
N ARG A 45 -0.08 -9.24 -9.07
CA ARG A 45 1.15 -9.55 -9.80
C ARG A 45 2.38 -8.95 -9.13
N HIS A 46 2.30 -7.70 -8.68
CA HIS A 46 3.43 -7.04 -8.03
C HIS A 46 3.77 -7.69 -6.68
N PHE A 47 2.78 -7.88 -5.81
CA PHE A 47 2.99 -8.42 -4.47
C PHE A 47 3.04 -9.95 -4.42
N ARG A 48 2.82 -10.64 -5.56
CA ARG A 48 2.82 -12.10 -5.68
C ARG A 48 1.91 -12.79 -4.66
N VAL A 49 0.72 -12.26 -4.49
CA VAL A 49 -0.29 -12.74 -3.54
C VAL A 49 -1.56 -13.17 -4.28
N SER A 50 -2.37 -13.97 -3.61
CA SER A 50 -3.64 -14.45 -4.17
C SER A 50 -4.67 -13.33 -4.34
N PRO A 51 -5.64 -13.47 -5.27
CA PRO A 51 -6.71 -12.50 -5.43
C PRO A 51 -7.48 -12.17 -4.14
N PRO A 52 -7.87 -13.15 -3.29
CA PRO A 52 -8.50 -12.86 -2.01
C PRO A 52 -7.62 -12.02 -1.08
N SER A 53 -6.29 -12.21 -1.10
CA SER A 53 -5.38 -11.48 -0.21
C SER A 53 -5.29 -10.01 -0.58
N VAL A 54 -5.21 -9.69 -1.87
CA VAL A 54 -5.23 -8.30 -2.33
C VAL A 54 -6.56 -7.66 -2.03
N HIS A 55 -7.66 -8.36 -2.32
CA HIS A 55 -8.99 -7.86 -2.03
C HIS A 55 -9.15 -7.51 -0.55
N GLN A 56 -8.74 -8.41 0.36
CA GLN A 56 -8.78 -8.15 1.80
C GLN A 56 -7.87 -6.98 2.22
N MET A 57 -6.69 -6.83 1.61
CA MET A 57 -5.84 -5.66 1.86
C MET A 57 -6.54 -4.36 1.44
N ILE A 58 -7.15 -4.32 0.25
CA ILE A 58 -7.90 -3.14 -0.23
C ILE A 58 -9.06 -2.81 0.71
N VAL A 59 -9.85 -3.80 1.13
CA VAL A 59 -10.94 -3.62 2.11
C VAL A 59 -10.39 -3.08 3.44
N THR A 60 -9.24 -3.56 3.89
CA THR A 60 -8.61 -3.09 5.12
C THR A 60 -8.14 -1.65 5.01
N LEU A 61 -7.51 -1.27 3.89
CA LEU A 61 -7.07 0.11 3.64
C LEU A 61 -8.25 1.08 3.58
N GLU A 62 -9.37 0.67 2.96
CA GLU A 62 -10.60 1.45 2.88
C GLU A 62 -11.24 1.64 4.26
N ARG A 63 -11.35 0.57 5.06
CA ARG A 63 -11.85 0.63 6.44
C ARG A 63 -11.00 1.51 7.35
N ASN A 64 -9.70 1.54 7.13
CA ASN A 64 -8.77 2.39 7.87
C ASN A 64 -8.77 3.85 7.38
N GLY A 65 -9.59 4.21 6.39
CA GLY A 65 -9.66 5.57 5.86
C GLY A 65 -8.41 5.99 5.07
N LEU A 66 -7.59 5.04 4.62
CA LEU A 66 -6.34 5.30 3.89
C LEU A 66 -6.59 5.42 2.38
N ILE A 67 -7.67 4.80 1.90
CA ILE A 67 -8.13 4.89 0.51
C ILE A 67 -9.66 5.02 0.45
N ARG A 68 -10.16 5.43 -0.71
CA ARG A 68 -11.56 5.29 -1.13
C ARG A 68 -11.62 4.52 -2.45
N ARG A 69 -12.70 3.79 -2.70
CA ARG A 69 -12.98 3.19 -4.00
C ARG A 69 -14.48 3.14 -4.28
N GLN A 70 -14.85 2.83 -5.52
CA GLN A 70 -16.22 2.53 -5.91
C GLN A 70 -16.37 1.01 -6.08
N PRO A 71 -17.26 0.35 -5.31
CA PRO A 71 -17.52 -1.09 -5.48
C PRO A 71 -17.94 -1.42 -6.92
N GLY A 72 -17.39 -2.50 -7.47
CA GLY A 72 -17.69 -2.95 -8.83
C GLY A 72 -17.06 -2.12 -9.97
N VAL A 73 -16.43 -0.98 -9.66
CA VAL A 73 -15.77 -0.13 -10.67
C VAL A 73 -14.28 -0.40 -10.68
N ALA A 74 -13.78 -0.92 -11.80
CA ALA A 74 -12.36 -1.13 -12.00
C ALA A 74 -11.59 0.20 -11.95
N ARG A 75 -10.37 0.17 -11.38
CA ARG A 75 -9.48 1.34 -11.32
C ARG A 75 -10.12 2.57 -10.66
N SER A 76 -10.87 2.37 -9.57
CA SER A 76 -11.54 3.44 -8.82
C SER A 76 -10.82 3.82 -7.52
N ILE A 77 -9.66 3.22 -7.23
CA ILE A 77 -8.91 3.48 -5.99
C ILE A 77 -8.39 4.93 -5.98
N GLN A 78 -8.67 5.63 -4.89
CA GLN A 78 -8.18 6.97 -4.59
C GLN A 78 -7.46 6.94 -3.24
N LEU A 79 -6.26 7.52 -3.17
CA LEU A 79 -5.51 7.66 -1.92
C LEU A 79 -6.08 8.80 -1.08
N LEU A 80 -6.22 8.58 0.21
CA LEU A 80 -6.61 9.59 1.20
C LEU A 80 -5.43 10.00 2.10
N VAL A 81 -4.26 9.43 1.84
CA VAL A 81 -3.00 9.72 2.53
C VAL A 81 -2.18 10.69 1.69
N ALA A 82 -1.58 11.68 2.35
CA ALA A 82 -0.76 12.67 1.65
C ALA A 82 0.55 12.03 1.14
N PRO A 83 1.05 12.39 -0.05
CA PRO A 83 2.23 11.74 -0.63
C PRO A 83 3.49 11.78 0.23
N GLN A 84 3.68 12.84 1.01
CA GLN A 84 4.81 12.99 1.94
C GLN A 84 4.78 11.95 3.07
N ASP A 85 3.61 11.38 3.35
CA ASP A 85 3.46 10.36 4.36
C ASP A 85 3.72 8.96 3.82
N LEU A 86 3.88 8.80 2.51
CA LEU A 86 4.06 7.48 1.92
C LEU A 86 5.53 7.06 1.98
N PRO A 87 5.83 5.80 2.33
CA PRO A 87 7.20 5.28 2.36
C PRO A 87 7.71 4.95 0.96
N ILE A 88 7.61 5.89 0.00
CA ILE A 88 7.89 5.69 -1.43
C ILE A 88 9.34 5.26 -1.63
N LEU A 89 10.29 5.97 -1.03
CA LEU A 89 11.72 5.68 -1.20
C LEU A 89 12.10 4.34 -0.59
N LYS A 90 11.56 4.05 0.59
CA LYS A 90 11.72 2.74 1.23
C LYS A 90 11.13 1.62 0.36
N TRP A 91 9.96 1.84 -0.24
CA TRP A 91 9.31 0.88 -1.14
C TRP A 91 10.10 0.67 -2.44
N LEU A 92 10.70 1.73 -2.99
CA LEU A 92 11.61 1.65 -4.15
C LEU A 92 12.97 1.05 -3.81
N GLU A 93 13.23 0.66 -2.55
CA GLU A 93 14.54 0.21 -2.06
C GLU A 93 15.67 1.23 -2.29
N ILE A 94 15.31 2.51 -2.43
CA ILE A 94 16.25 3.62 -2.57
C ILE A 94 16.65 4.07 -1.17
N ASN A 95 17.86 3.69 -0.76
CA ASN A 95 18.46 4.21 0.47
C ASN A 95 18.78 5.69 0.30
N GLN A 96 18.29 6.53 1.22
CA GLN A 96 18.64 7.97 1.26
C GLN A 96 20.12 8.25 1.60
N SER A 97 20.90 7.22 1.91
CA SER A 97 22.29 7.32 2.41
C SER A 97 23.34 7.64 1.34
N LYS A 98 22.95 8.14 0.17
CA LYS A 98 23.87 8.80 -0.77
C LYS A 98 23.28 10.16 -1.14
N SER A 99 23.30 11.09 -0.19
CA SER A 99 23.68 12.45 -0.57
C SER A 99 25.17 12.42 -0.91
N LEU A 100 25.52 13.07 -2.02
CA LEU A 100 26.85 13.23 -2.58
C LEU A 100 27.88 13.70 -1.55
#